data_AF-A0A370LQ69-F1
#
_entry.id   AF-A0A370LQ69-F1
#
_cell.length_a   1.000
_cell.length_b   1.000
_cell.length_c   1.000
_cell.angle_alpha   90.00
_cell.angle_beta   90.00
_cell.angle_gamma   90.00
#
_symmetry.space_group_name_H-M   'P 1'
#
loop_
_entity.id
_entity.type
_entity.pdbx_description
1 polymer ?
#
loop_
_entity_poly.entity_id
_entity_poly.type
_entity_poly.pdbx_seq_one_letter_code
_entity_poly.pdbx_strand_id
1 'polypeptide(L)'
;MRHDLSSPQIAVQSSHAAIETARFISPHVEHPSVIICALDNEEKLQKHLDKLRAQGVICRPFYESDLGNELTAFSTEPIPENKKHIFRRYQLLKSSNFKQAPGCFCQSPQWPGGLCPECVKGGAA
;
A
#
# COMPACT_ATOMS: atom_id res chain seq x y z
N MET A 1 -5.20 0.41 3.02
CA MET A 1 -5.23 0.57 1.55
C MET A 1 -6.61 0.17 1.06
N ARG A 2 -7.28 1.04 0.31
CA ARG A 2 -8.54 0.72 -0.39
C ARG A 2 -8.33 -0.34 -1.46
N HIS A 3 -9.12 -1.41 -1.46
CA HIS A 3 -8.99 -2.51 -2.42
C HIS A 3 -9.90 -2.38 -3.64
N ASP A 4 -10.85 -1.44 -3.61
CA ASP A 4 -11.76 -1.10 -4.70
C ASP A 4 -11.07 -0.33 -5.85
N LEU A 5 -9.86 0.18 -5.60
CA LEU A 5 -9.04 0.84 -6.62
C LEU A 5 -8.41 -0.17 -7.60
N SER A 6 -8.00 0.32 -8.78
CA SER A 6 -7.27 -0.52 -9.74
C SER A 6 -5.92 -0.98 -9.18
N SER A 7 -5.40 -2.12 -9.66
CA SER A 7 -4.11 -2.65 -9.18
C SER A 7 -2.93 -1.66 -9.31
N PRO A 8 -2.79 -0.90 -10.42
CA PRO A 8 -1.77 0.15 -10.52
C PRO A 8 -1.94 1.25 -9.47
N GLN A 9 -3.18 1.70 -9.24
CA GLN A 9 -3.47 2.69 -8.20
C GLN A 9 -3.12 2.12 -6.81
N ILE A 10 -3.50 0.88 -6.50
CA ILE A 10 -3.13 0.24 -5.22
C ILE A 10 -1.62 0.27 -4.99
N ALA A 11 -0.82 -0.05 -6.01
CA ALA A 11 0.64 -0.02 -5.93
C ALA A 11 1.17 1.39 -5.64
N VAL A 12 0.73 2.39 -6.41
CA VAL A 12 1.16 3.79 -6.26
C VAL A 12 0.76 4.36 -4.89
N GLN A 13 -0.50 4.18 -4.51
CA GLN A 13 -1.07 4.74 -3.28
C GLN A 13 -0.45 4.11 -2.02
N SER A 14 -0.22 2.79 -2.04
CA SER A 14 0.48 2.13 -0.93
C SER A 14 1.93 2.62 -0.79
N SER A 15 2.60 2.91 -1.91
CA SER A 15 3.95 3.47 -1.92
C SER A 15 3.98 4.90 -1.38
N HIS A 16 3.06 5.76 -1.80
CA HIS A 16 2.93 7.11 -1.26
C HIS A 16 2.69 7.11 0.25
N ALA A 17 1.76 6.29 0.73
CA ALA A 17 1.48 6.17 2.15
C ALA A 17 2.71 5.67 2.94
N ALA A 18 3.48 4.73 2.39
CA ALA A 18 4.70 4.23 3.02
C ALA A 18 5.79 5.31 3.08
N ILE A 19 6.04 6.02 1.97
CA ILE A 19 7.02 7.12 1.89
C ILE A 19 6.65 8.24 2.87
N GLU A 20 5.37 8.58 2.96
CA GLU A 20 4.88 9.63 3.85
C GLU A 20 5.17 9.29 5.32
N THR A 21 5.02 8.03 5.73
CA THR A 21 5.44 7.61 7.07
C THR A 21 6.95 7.54 7.23
N ALA A 22 7.69 7.09 6.22
CA ALA A 22 9.14 6.92 6.30
C ALA A 22 9.87 8.21 6.67
N ARG A 23 9.33 9.37 6.28
CA ARG A 23 9.84 10.71 6.65
C ARG A 23 9.90 10.98 8.16
N PHE A 24 9.16 10.20 8.96
CA PHE A 24 9.02 10.40 10.40
C PHE A 24 9.47 9.18 11.21
N ILE A 25 10.04 8.16 10.55
CA ILE A 25 10.60 7.00 11.23
C ILE A 25 11.93 7.42 11.87
N SER A 26 12.14 6.99 13.12
CA SER A 26 13.43 7.21 13.81
C SER A 26 14.57 6.52 13.06
N PRO A 27 15.75 7.16 12.90
CA PRO A 27 16.91 6.54 12.27
C PRO A 27 17.43 5.31 13.01
N HIS A 28 16.96 5.06 14.24
CA HIS A 28 17.35 3.91 15.06
C HIS A 28 16.49 2.65 14.83
N VAL A 29 15.51 2.71 13.93
CA VAL A 29 14.75 1.50 13.54
C VAL A 29 15.62 0.67 12.60
N GLU A 30 16.21 -0.42 13.13
CA GLU A 30 17.17 -1.25 12.39
C GLU A 30 16.58 -1.90 11.13
N HIS A 31 15.36 -2.42 11.23
CA HIS A 31 14.72 -3.19 10.16
C HIS A 31 13.23 -2.81 9.99
N PRO A 32 12.92 -1.65 9.39
CA PRO A 32 11.54 -1.29 9.13
C PRO A 32 10.93 -2.23 8.07
N SER A 33 9.82 -2.88 8.42
CA SER A 33 9.04 -3.71 7.49
C SER A 33 7.75 -3.00 7.08
N VAL A 34 7.39 -3.07 5.81
CA VAL A 34 6.09 -2.57 5.31
C VAL A 34 5.14 -3.75 5.15
N ILE A 35 3.97 -3.66 5.80
CA ILE A 35 2.87 -4.64 5.67
C ILE A 35 1.66 -3.89 5.11
N ILE A 36 1.15 -4.36 3.98
CA ILE A 36 0.00 -3.72 3.32
C ILE A 36 -1.26 -4.50 3.65
N CYS A 37 -2.20 -3.84 4.34
CA CYS A 37 -3.51 -4.37 4.65
C CYS A 37 -4.59 -3.78 3.72
N ALA A 38 -5.50 -4.64 3.28
CA ALA A 38 -6.63 -4.30 2.43
C ALA A 38 -7.86 -3.93 3.27
N LEU A 39 -8.56 -2.89 2.84
CA LEU A 39 -9.86 -2.43 3.33
C LEU A 39 -10.76 -2.13 2.14
N ASP A 40 -12.07 -2.28 2.31
CA ASP A 40 -12.97 -2.41 1.15
C ASP A 40 -13.28 -1.09 0.43
N ASN A 41 -13.30 0.01 1.16
CA ASN A 41 -13.66 1.31 0.65
C ASN A 41 -13.16 2.42 1.58
N GLU A 42 -13.39 3.68 1.18
CA GLU A 42 -13.02 4.87 1.93
C GLU A 42 -13.67 4.94 3.32
N GLU A 43 -14.96 4.64 3.43
CA GLU A 43 -15.68 4.67 4.71
C GLU A 43 -15.03 3.73 5.74
N LYS A 44 -14.71 2.49 5.33
CA LYS A 44 -14.00 1.53 6.19
C LYS A 44 -12.58 2.01 6.49
N LEU A 45 -11.91 2.64 5.53
CA LEU A 45 -10.58 3.20 5.74
C LEU A 45 -10.60 4.27 6.84
N GLN A 46 -11.53 5.21 6.77
CA GLN A 46 -11.73 6.27 7.77
C GLN A 46 -12.11 5.68 9.14
N LYS A 47 -13.08 4.77 9.20
CA LYS A 47 -13.49 4.11 10.45
C LYS A 47 -12.33 3.39 11.14
N HIS A 48 -11.47 2.73 10.37
CA HIS A 48 -10.31 2.02 10.92
C HIS A 48 -9.17 2.97 11.31
N LEU A 49 -8.99 4.08 10.60
CA LEU A 49 -8.07 5.16 10.96
C LEU A 49 -8.44 5.73 12.33
N ASP A 50 -9.70 6.13 12.52
CA ASP A 50 -10.18 6.70 13.77
C ASP A 50 -10.06 5.71 14.92
N LYS A 51 -10.37 4.44 14.68
CA LYS A 51 -10.21 3.39 15.68
C LYS A 51 -8.76 3.21 16.14
N LEU A 52 -7.80 3.20 15.21
CA LEU A 52 -6.38 3.04 15.57
C LEU A 52 -5.86 4.27 16.31
N ARG A 53 -6.27 5.47 15.91
CA ARG A 53 -5.96 6.72 16.63
C ARG A 53 -6.52 6.69 18.06
N ALA A 54 -7.75 6.23 18.24
CA ALA A 54 -8.35 6.05 19.56
C ALA A 54 -7.60 5.02 20.44
N GLN A 55 -6.86 4.09 19.83
CA GLN A 55 -5.98 3.14 20.51
C GLN A 55 -4.56 3.69 20.75
N GLY A 56 -4.33 4.98 20.45
CA GLY A 56 -3.04 5.65 20.64
C GLY A 56 -2.00 5.29 19.59
N VAL A 57 -2.40 4.78 18.42
CA VAL A 57 -1.49 4.54 17.29
C VAL A 57 -1.39 5.82 16.46
N ILE A 58 -0.17 6.25 16.17
CA ILE A 58 0.05 7.36 15.24
C ILE A 58 -0.25 6.88 13.83
N CYS A 59 -1.20 7.55 13.16
CA CYS A 59 -1.62 7.23 11.80
C CYS A 59 -1.55 8.45 10.89
N ARG A 60 -1.03 8.24 9.68
CA ARG A 60 -0.88 9.25 8.63
C ARG A 60 -1.83 8.91 7.47
N PRO A 61 -2.93 9.66 7.31
CA PRO A 61 -3.81 9.51 6.16
C PRO A 61 -3.12 10.02 4.89
N PHE A 62 -3.45 9.42 3.76
CA PHE A 62 -3.06 9.86 2.44
C PHE A 62 -4.31 10.12 1.60
N TYR A 63 -4.45 11.36 1.14
CA TYR A 63 -5.54 11.83 0.31
C TYR A 63 -5.03 12.09 -1.10
N GLU A 64 -5.76 11.64 -2.10
CA GLU A 64 -5.38 11.76 -3.51
C GLU A 64 -6.11 12.94 -4.16
N SER A 65 -5.36 13.98 -4.55
CA SER A 65 -5.95 15.20 -5.13
C SER A 65 -6.65 14.93 -6.45
N ASP A 66 -6.13 13.99 -7.25
CA ASP A 66 -6.67 13.68 -8.58
C ASP A 66 -7.95 12.81 -8.50
N LEU A 67 -8.23 12.25 -7.32
CA LEU A 67 -9.46 11.52 -7.00
C LEU A 67 -10.35 12.36 -6.08
N GLY A 68 -10.50 13.65 -6.35
CA GLY A 68 -11.41 14.51 -5.58
C GLY A 68 -11.02 14.67 -4.10
N ASN A 69 -9.74 14.49 -3.77
CA ASN A 69 -9.22 14.50 -2.40
C ASN A 69 -9.77 13.36 -1.51
N GLU A 70 -10.11 12.22 -2.11
CA GLU A 70 -10.53 11.00 -1.40
C GLU A 70 -9.39 10.41 -0.57
N LEU A 71 -9.74 9.82 0.58
CA LEU A 71 -8.82 9.01 1.37
C LEU A 71 -8.61 7.65 0.68
N THR A 72 -7.40 7.42 0.17
CA THR A 72 -7.04 6.20 -0.59
C THR A 72 -6.26 5.19 0.25
N ALA A 73 -5.42 5.70 1.15
CA ALA A 73 -4.61 4.90 2.05
C ALA A 73 -4.35 5.65 3.36
N PHE A 74 -3.88 4.91 4.37
CA PHE A 74 -3.18 5.49 5.50
C PHE A 74 -2.07 4.54 5.92
N SER A 75 -1.04 5.08 6.56
CA SER A 75 0.05 4.33 7.17
C SER A 75 0.08 4.58 8.67
N THR A 76 0.74 3.71 9.41
CA THR A 76 0.96 3.86 10.85
C THR A 76 2.44 4.11 11.11
N GLU A 77 2.76 4.62 12.29
CA GLU A 77 4.11 4.47 12.82
C GLU A 77 4.59 3.00 12.80
N PRO A 78 5.91 2.75 12.84
CA PRO A 78 6.44 1.41 13.08
C PRO A 78 5.84 0.81 14.35
N ILE A 79 5.25 -0.38 14.21
CA ILE A 79 4.54 -1.03 15.31
C ILE A 79 5.50 -2.00 16.01
N PRO A 80 5.78 -1.82 17.31
CA PRO A 80 6.61 -2.76 18.05
C PRO A 80 5.92 -4.13 18.18
N GLU A 81 6.72 -5.18 18.37
CA GLU A 81 6.25 -6.57 18.39
C GLU A 81 5.06 -6.78 19.34
N ASN A 82 5.13 -6.23 20.54
CA ASN A 82 4.08 -6.35 21.56
C ASN A 82 2.74 -5.70 21.16
N LYS A 83 2.73 -4.74 20.22
CA LYS A 83 1.51 -4.06 19.73
C LYS A 83 0.96 -4.65 18.42
N LYS A 84 1.67 -5.60 17.77
CA LYS A 84 1.24 -6.21 16.50
C LYS A 84 -0.13 -6.91 16.59
N HIS A 85 -0.54 -7.36 17.78
CA HIS A 85 -1.83 -8.02 18.00
C HIS A 85 -3.03 -7.15 17.58
N ILE A 86 -2.91 -5.81 17.64
CA ILE A 86 -3.94 -4.84 17.21
C ILE A 86 -4.30 -5.05 15.72
N PHE A 87 -3.33 -5.49 14.92
CA PHE A 87 -3.45 -5.61 13.48
C PHE A 87 -3.90 -7.00 13.00
N ARG A 88 -4.03 -7.99 13.90
CA ARG A 88 -4.37 -9.39 13.53
C ARG A 88 -5.70 -9.56 12.80
N ARG A 89 -6.64 -8.61 12.97
CA ARG A 89 -7.95 -8.66 12.32
C ARG A 89 -7.95 -8.12 10.88
N TYR A 90 -6.88 -7.45 10.47
CA TYR A 90 -6.81 -6.82 9.16
C TYR A 90 -6.38 -7.86 8.13
N GLN A 91 -7.06 -7.86 6.98
CA GLN A 91 -6.73 -8.76 5.89
C GLN A 91 -5.51 -8.23 5.15
N LEU A 92 -4.53 -9.09 4.90
CA LEU A 92 -3.39 -8.75 4.07
C LEU A 92 -3.85 -8.52 2.63
N LEU A 93 -3.20 -7.57 1.94
CA LEU A 93 -3.40 -7.39 0.51
C LEU A 93 -2.93 -8.64 -0.24
N LYS A 94 -3.84 -9.28 -0.96
CA LYS A 94 -3.57 -10.54 -1.67
C LYS A 94 -3.07 -10.30 -3.08
N SER A 95 -2.23 -11.20 -3.59
CA SER A 95 -1.73 -11.16 -4.98
C SER A 95 -2.85 -11.28 -6.01
N SER A 96 -3.96 -11.95 -5.68
CA SER A 96 -5.17 -12.03 -6.51
C SER A 96 -5.77 -10.67 -6.89
N ASN A 97 -5.43 -9.61 -6.14
CA ASN A 97 -5.91 -8.25 -6.39
C ASN A 97 -5.12 -7.55 -7.50
N PHE A 98 -4.01 -8.14 -7.96
CA PHE A 98 -3.22 -7.68 -9.08
C PHE A 98 -3.56 -8.51 -10.31
N LYS A 99 -4.49 -8.03 -11.14
CA LYS A 99 -4.74 -8.67 -12.44
C LYS A 99 -3.52 -8.42 -13.31
N GLN A 100 -2.93 -9.48 -13.88
CA GLN A 100 -1.89 -9.32 -14.90
C GLN A 100 -2.47 -8.47 -16.03
N ALA A 101 -1.68 -7.51 -16.52
CA ALA A 101 -2.06 -6.77 -17.71
C ALA A 101 -2.27 -7.80 -18.85
N PRO A 102 -3.42 -7.77 -19.54
CA PRO A 102 -3.65 -8.69 -20.65
C PRO A 102 -2.55 -8.45 -21.71
N GLY A 103 -1.72 -9.48 -21.93
CA GLY A 103 -0.68 -9.47 -22.97
C GLY A 103 0.78 -9.52 -22.53
N CYS A 104 1.15 -9.29 -21.25
CA CYS A 104 2.56 -9.42 -20.81
C CYS A 104 2.79 -10.86 -20.28
N PHE A 105 3.16 -11.78 -21.18
CA PHE A 105 3.32 -13.23 -20.94
C PHE A 105 4.76 -13.62 -20.53
N CYS A 106 5.44 -12.83 -19.69
CA CYS A 106 6.78 -13.21 -19.21
C CYS A 106 6.67 -14.14 -17.98
N GLN A 107 6.51 -15.44 -18.22
CA GLN A 107 6.41 -16.48 -17.19
C GLN A 107 7.78 -17.01 -16.71
N SER A 108 8.74 -16.16 -16.36
CA SER A 108 9.98 -16.65 -15.75
C SER A 108 10.43 -15.83 -14.53
N PRO A 109 10.75 -16.47 -13.38
CA PRO A 109 11.13 -15.77 -12.15
C PRO A 109 12.61 -15.37 -12.09
N GLN A 110 13.33 -15.36 -13.20
CA GLN A 110 14.75 -15.03 -13.22
C GLN A 110 14.97 -13.77 -14.04
N TRP A 111 15.04 -12.63 -13.36
CA TRP A 111 15.39 -11.35 -13.96
C TRP A 111 16.74 -10.86 -13.42
N PRO A 112 17.88 -11.18 -14.07
CA PRO A 112 19.11 -10.42 -13.93
C PRO A 112 19.23 -9.49 -15.14
N GLY A 113 18.55 -8.34 -15.11
CA GLY A 113 19.00 -7.17 -15.87
C GLY A 113 18.46 -6.88 -17.28
N GLY A 114 17.15 -6.74 -17.49
CA GLY A 114 16.71 -5.88 -18.62
C GLY A 114 15.24 -5.94 -19.02
N LEU A 115 14.44 -4.91 -18.68
CA LEU A 115 13.02 -4.73 -19.07
C LEU A 115 12.58 -5.50 -20.33
N CYS A 116 11.48 -6.26 -20.22
CA CYS A 116 10.87 -6.97 -21.34
C CYS A 116 10.65 -6.02 -22.53
N PRO A 117 11.25 -6.28 -23.71
CA PRO A 117 11.19 -5.37 -24.85
C PRO A 117 9.77 -5.06 -25.33
N GLU A 118 8.83 -5.97 -25.11
CA GLU A 118 7.43 -5.77 -25.48
C GLU A 118 6.69 -4.82 -24.53
N CYS A 119 6.98 -4.88 -23.23
CA CYS A 119 6.32 -4.04 -22.23
C CYS A 119 6.93 -2.60 -22.18
N VAL A 120 8.05 -2.34 -22.89
CA VAL A 120 8.61 -0.98 -23.13
C VAL A 120 7.89 -0.24 -24.27
N LYS A 121 7.31 -0.93 -25.24
CA LYS A 121 6.71 -0.31 -26.44
C LYS A 121 5.28 0.19 -26.26
N GLY A 122 4.60 -0.19 -25.17
CA GLY A 122 3.19 0.18 -24.91
C GLY A 122 2.98 1.55 -24.25
N GLY A 123 4.03 2.33 -23.99
CA GLY A 123 3.97 3.61 -23.28
C GLY A 123 3.97 4.87 -24.16
N ALA A 124 3.73 4.74 -25.47
CA ALA A 124 3.63 5.88 -26.38
C ALA A 124 2.28 5.85 -27.11
N ALA A 125 1.27 6.43 -26.48
CA ALA A 125 0.06 6.93 -27.13
C ALA A 125 -0.43 8.16 -26.37
#